data_AF-A0A7L5DZ12-F1
#
_entry.id   AF-A0A7L5DZ12-F1
#
_cell.length_a   1.000
_cell.length_b   1.000
_cell.length_c   1.000
_cell.angle_alpha   90.00
_cell.angle_beta   90.00
_cell.angle_gamma   90.00
#
_symmetry.space_group_name_H-M   'P 1'
#
loop_
_entity.id
_entity.type
_entity.pdbx_description
1 polymer ?
#
loop_
_entity_poly.entity_id
_entity_poly.type
_entity_poly.pdbx_seq_one_letter_code
_entity_poly.pdbx_strand_id
1 'polypeptide(L)' 'MLGYANHLGWFAEQLGFSGQPLGNYPQAFTYLGLISAALVLNRQLENGKHQ' A
#
# COMPACT_ATOMS: atom_id res chain seq x y z
N MET A 1 -2.94 -5.61 -1.19
CA MET A 1 -2.14 -4.65 -1.98
C MET A 1 -0.82 -5.24 -2.45
N LEU A 2 0.06 -5.77 -1.58
CA LEU A 2 1.37 -6.31 -2.00
C LEU A 2 1.36 -7.29 -3.19
N GLY A 3 0.30 -8.10 -3.35
CA GLY A 3 0.14 -9.01 -4.50
C GLY A 3 -0.33 -8.37 -5.81
N TYR A 4 -0.61 -7.07 -5.83
CA TYR A 4 -1.07 -6.30 -6.99
C TYR A 4 -0.03 -5.27 -7.47
N ALA A 5 1.15 -5.26 -6.85
CA ALA A 5 2.29 -4.58 -7.41
C ALA A 5 2.71 -5.28 -8.70
N ASN A 6 3.19 -4.53 -9.70
CA ASN A 6 3.80 -5.17 -10.86
C ASN A 6 5.14 -5.84 -10.48
N HIS A 7 5.81 -6.44 -11.47
CA HIS A 7 7.13 -7.05 -11.32
C HIS A 7 8.24 -6.11 -10.80
N LEU A 8 8.06 -4.79 -10.87
CA LEU A 8 8.97 -3.78 -10.33
C LEU A 8 8.57 -3.30 -8.92
N GLY A 9 7.54 -3.90 -8.32
CA GLY A 9 7.02 -3.48 -7.02
C GLY A 9 6.16 -2.21 -7.08
N TRP A 10 5.69 -1.83 -8.27
CA TRP A 10 5.00 -0.56 -8.47
C TRP A 10 3.48 -0.67 -8.51
N PHE A 11 2.82 0.31 -7.89
CA PHE A 11 1.36 0.37 -7.77
C PHE A 11 0.72 1.34 -8.78
N ALA A 12 -0.41 0.89 -9.33
CA ALA A 12 -1.31 1.72 -10.12
C ALA A 12 -2.31 2.44 -9.23
N GLU A 13 -2.88 3.53 -9.74
CA GLU A 13 -3.93 4.28 -9.04
C GLU A 13 -5.16 3.43 -8.72
N GLN A 14 -5.54 2.54 -9.64
CA GLN A 14 -6.69 1.66 -9.47
C GLN A 14 -6.36 0.24 -9.91
N LEU A 15 -7.08 -0.71 -9.34
CA LEU A 15 -7.09 -2.10 -9.77
C LEU A 15 -8.45 -2.39 -10.41
N GLY A 16 -8.43 -2.94 -11.62
CA GLY A 16 -9.65 -3.47 -12.24
C GLY A 16 -10.16 -4.69 -11.48
N PHE A 17 -11.37 -5.14 -11.84
CA PHE A 17 -12.04 -6.29 -11.21
C PHE A 17 -11.19 -7.58 -11.25
N SER A 18 -10.37 -7.71 -12.29
CA SER A 18 -9.42 -8.81 -12.52
C SER A 18 -8.03 -8.57 -11.91
N GLY A 19 -7.82 -7.51 -11.14
CA GLY A 19 -6.53 -7.17 -10.53
C GLY A 19 -5.54 -6.47 -11.47
N GLN A 20 -5.97 -6.10 -12.68
CA GLN A 20 -5.14 -5.38 -13.64
C GLN A 20 -4.92 -3.91 -13.22
N PRO A 21 -3.71 -3.36 -13.38
CA PRO A 21 -3.43 -1.96 -13.10
C PRO A 21 -4.20 -1.04 -14.07
N LEU A 22 -4.96 -0.09 -13.53
CA LEU A 22 -5.73 0.90 -14.29
C LEU A 22 -5.35 2.32 -13.84
N GLY A 23 -5.51 3.29 -14.75
CA GLY A 23 -5.25 4.70 -14.47
C GLY A 23 -3.76 5.07 -14.54
N ASN A 24 -3.38 6.11 -13.80
CA ASN A 24 -2.02 6.66 -13.85
C ASN A 24 -1.00 5.72 -13.19
N TYR A 25 0.18 5.65 -13.81
CA TYR A 25 1.24 4.72 -13.43
C TYR A 25 2.63 5.35 -13.59
N PRO A 26 3.52 5.31 -12.57
CA PRO A 26 3.28 4.89 -11.18
C PRO A 26 2.61 6.01 -10.35
N GLN A 27 1.65 5.66 -9.48
CA GLN A 27 0.90 6.65 -8.68
C GLN A 27 1.52 6.80 -7.27
N ALA A 28 2.09 7.97 -7.00
CA ALA A 28 2.79 8.27 -5.73
C ALA A 28 1.90 8.14 -4.47
N PHE A 29 0.60 8.43 -4.57
CA PHE A 29 -0.30 8.40 -3.40
C PHE A 29 -0.53 7.00 -2.82
N THR A 30 -0.53 5.95 -3.66
CA THR A 30 -0.65 4.57 -3.16
C THR A 30 0.53 4.19 -2.27
N TYR A 31 1.75 4.63 -2.61
CA TYR A 31 2.92 4.43 -1.76
C TYR A 31 2.83 5.19 -0.43
N LEU A 32 2.37 6.45 -0.48
CA LEU A 32 2.19 7.25 0.74
C LEU A 32 1.17 6.60 1.69
N GLY A 33 0.09 6.04 1.15
CA GLY A 33 -0.91 5.29 1.92
C GLY A 33 -0.32 4.06 2.61
N LEU A 34 0.51 3.28 1.91
CA LEU A 34 1.17 2.09 2.47
C LEU A 34 2.18 2.45 3.58
N ILE A 35 2.99 3.50 3.38
CA ILE A 35 3.93 3.98 4.41
C ILE A 35 3.15 4.44 5.64
N SER A 36 2.08 5.21 5.44
CA SER A 36 1.23 5.71 6.53
C SER A 36 0.58 4.56 7.31
N ALA A 37 0.08 3.54 6.62
CA ALA A 37 -0.49 2.35 7.24
C ALA A 37 0.54 1.58 8.07
N ALA A 38 1.77 1.42 7.57
CA ALA A 38 2.85 0.76 8.30
C ALA A 38 3.24 1.53 9.58
N LEU A 39 3.32 2.86 9.50
CA LEU A 39 3.62 3.71 10.66
C LEU A 39 2.52 3.63 11.73
N VAL A 40 1.25 3.65 11.33
CA VAL A 40 0.12 3.49 12.25
C VAL A 40 0.15 2.12 12.91
N LEU A 41 0.36 1.05 12.13
CA LEU A 41 0.44 -0.30 12.66
C LEU A 41 1.59 -0.45 13.67
N ASN A 42 2.77 0.12 13.37
CA ASN A 42 3.91 0.09 14.30
C ASN A 42 3.57 0.75 15.64
N ARG A 43 2.97 1.95 15.61
CA ARG A 43 2.56 2.65 16.84
C ARG A 43 1.55 1.85 17.66
N GLN A 44 0.57 1.21 17.00
CA GLN A 44 -0.42 0.40 17.70
C GLN A 44 0.19 -0.84 18.35
N LEU A 45 1.13 -1.50 17.66
CA LEU A 45 1.86 -2.63 18.21
C LEU A 45 2.79 -2.23 19.36
N GLU A 46 3.40 -1.05 19.32
CA GLU A 46 4.22 -0.51 20.43
C GLU A 46 3.36 -0.14 21.64
N ASN A 47 2.18 0.46 21.43
CA ASN A 47 1.25 0.78 22.52
C ASN A 47 0.69 -0.47 23.19
N GLY A 48 0.40 -1.54 22.42
CA GLY A 48 -0.07 -2.81 22.96
C GLY A 48 1.01 -3.63 23.69
N LYS A 49 2.30 -3.31 23.50
CA LYS A 49 3.42 -3.96 24.22
C LYS A 49 3.72 -3.36 25.60
N HIS A 50 3.12 -2.21 25.92
CA HIS A 50 3.30 -1.52 27.21
C HIS A 50 2.06 -1.65 28.14
N GLN A 51 1.11 -2.52 27.80
CA GLN A 51 0.02 -2.97 28.67
C GLN A 51 0.32 -4.38 29.19
#